data_AF-A0A1S8TNR2-F1
#
_entry.id   AF-A0A1S8TNR2-F1
#
_cell.length_a   1.000
_cell.length_b   1.000
_cell.length_c   1.000
_cell.angle_alpha   90.00
_cell.angle_beta   90.00
_cell.angle_gamma   90.00
#
_symmetry.space_group_name_H-M   'P 1'
#
loop_
_entity.id
_entity.type
_entity.pdbx_description
1 polymer ?
#
loop_
_entity_poly.entity_id
_entity_poly.type
_entity_poly.pdbx_seq_one_letter_code
_entity_poly.pdbx_strand_id
1 'polypeptide(L)'
;MKKNFAYSADFDEATEKLFREASYLGEGHNGVVYELPNRKVIKIFLRKKVCNDEGSILARTNGSKYFPYLYKKGSLYVIRDLVEGKRLDKYIKENGLSEKLIKNIYELLGEFKKLKFKKLDVRCKDIYVSSNEKVMIIDPKKAYSKRIDYPRHLMKGLNKIGVLEDFIKGIGKIDSKKAVAWELKFKRYCESEYLSFLE
;
A
#
# COMPACT_ATOMS: atom_id res chain seq x y z
N MET A 1 12.38 -0.05 -24.28
CA MET A 1 12.52 1.42 -24.27
C MET A 1 12.24 1.95 -22.86
N LYS A 2 13.22 2.57 -22.19
CA LYS A 2 12.95 3.40 -21.02
C LYS A 2 12.05 4.54 -21.48
N LYS A 3 10.85 4.66 -20.91
CA LYS A 3 9.95 5.78 -21.23
C LYS A 3 10.56 7.01 -20.55
N ASN A 4 11.17 7.90 -21.32
CA ASN A 4 11.61 9.19 -20.82
C ASN A 4 10.36 10.04 -20.65
N PHE A 5 9.86 10.13 -19.42
CA PHE A 5 8.73 10.99 -19.12
C PHE A 5 9.22 12.40 -18.77
N ALA A 6 8.65 13.40 -19.42
CA ALA A 6 8.77 14.78 -18.98
C ALA A 6 7.74 15.02 -17.86
N TYR A 7 8.23 15.26 -16.64
CA TYR A 7 7.39 15.66 -15.52
C TYR A 7 7.32 17.19 -15.47
N SER A 8 6.10 17.72 -15.44
CA SER A 8 5.85 19.13 -15.15
C SER A 8 4.70 19.21 -14.16
N ALA A 9 4.87 20.03 -13.12
CA ALA A 9 3.85 20.27 -12.13
C ALA A 9 3.92 21.73 -11.67
N ASP A 10 2.78 22.40 -11.71
CA ASP A 10 2.65 23.78 -11.26
C ASP A 10 2.71 23.81 -9.73
N PHE A 11 3.88 24.12 -9.18
CA PHE A 11 4.08 24.35 -7.76
C PHE A 11 3.66 25.77 -7.40
N ASP A 12 3.14 25.96 -6.19
CA ASP A 12 3.13 27.29 -5.61
C ASP A 12 4.50 27.61 -5.00
N GLU A 13 4.71 28.88 -4.70
CA GLU A 13 5.99 29.41 -4.25
C GLU A 13 6.57 28.65 -3.05
N ALA A 14 5.72 28.26 -2.08
CA ALA A 14 6.14 27.50 -0.91
C ALA A 14 6.59 26.08 -1.27
N THR A 15 5.83 25.38 -2.13
CA THR A 15 6.23 24.05 -2.61
C THR A 15 7.51 24.13 -3.45
N GLU A 16 7.65 25.15 -4.30
CA GLU A 16 8.84 25.32 -5.13
C GLU A 16 10.10 25.53 -4.28
N LYS A 17 10.03 26.38 -3.26
CA LYS A 17 11.14 26.57 -2.30
C LYS A 17 11.54 25.26 -1.62
N LEU A 18 10.57 24.49 -1.12
CA LEU A 18 10.83 23.18 -0.53
C LEU A 18 11.46 22.20 -1.54
N PHE A 19 11.01 22.24 -2.80
CA PHE A 19 11.48 21.32 -3.83
C PHE A 19 12.94 21.56 -4.26
N ARG A 20 13.48 22.77 -4.05
CA ARG A 20 14.90 23.07 -4.34
C ARG A 20 15.87 22.26 -3.50
N GLU A 21 15.44 21.82 -2.31
CA GLU A 21 16.22 20.98 -1.39
C GLU A 21 15.89 19.48 -1.56
N ALA A 22 15.10 19.12 -2.57
CA ALA A 22 14.58 17.76 -2.70
C ALA A 22 15.64 16.78 -3.21
N SER A 23 15.64 15.57 -2.66
CA SER A 23 16.50 14.48 -3.14
C SER A 23 15.65 13.43 -3.88
N TYR A 24 16.17 12.88 -4.97
CA TYR A 24 15.46 11.86 -5.74
C TYR A 24 15.37 10.55 -4.95
N LEU A 25 14.17 10.01 -4.79
CA LEU A 25 13.94 8.72 -4.13
C LEU A 25 13.66 7.59 -5.12
N GLY A 26 12.99 7.88 -6.23
CA GLY A 26 12.64 6.85 -7.20
C GLY A 26 11.56 7.25 -8.18
N GLU A 27 11.49 6.50 -9.28
CA GLU A 27 10.47 6.62 -10.29
C GLU A 27 9.63 5.33 -10.37
N GLY A 28 8.31 5.48 -10.33
CA GLY A 28 7.37 4.38 -10.49
C GLY A 28 6.52 4.56 -11.73
N HIS A 29 5.61 3.61 -11.96
CA HIS A 29 4.76 3.61 -13.16
C HIS A 29 3.88 4.86 -13.35
N ASN A 30 3.57 5.57 -12.27
CA ASN A 30 2.60 6.67 -12.29
C ASN A 30 3.21 8.03 -12.00
N GLY A 31 4.51 8.09 -11.71
CA GLY A 31 5.10 9.27 -11.14
C GLY A 31 6.52 9.08 -10.62
N VAL A 32 7.16 10.21 -10.40
CA VAL A 32 8.47 10.35 -9.75
C VAL A 32 8.28 10.82 -8.31
N VAL A 33 9.18 10.39 -7.43
CA VAL A 33 9.12 10.63 -5.99
C VAL A 33 10.43 11.27 -5.55
N TYR A 34 10.31 12.37 -4.80
CA TYR A 34 11.43 13.05 -4.17
C TYR A 34 11.19 13.17 -2.67
N GLU A 35 12.24 13.06 -1.88
CA GLU A 35 12.23 13.43 -0.48
C GLU A 35 12.29 14.95 -0.36
N LEU A 36 11.53 15.49 0.57
CA LEU A 36 11.54 16.89 0.95
C LEU A 36 12.07 17.02 2.39
N PRO A 37 12.55 18.21 2.78
CA PRO A 37 12.90 18.49 4.17
C PRO A 37 11.78 18.12 5.16
N ASN A 38 12.17 17.85 6.41
CA ASN A 38 11.26 17.47 7.50
C ASN A 38 10.50 16.15 7.27
N ARG A 39 11.19 15.14 6.69
CA ARG A 39 10.66 13.78 6.48
C ARG A 39 9.35 13.77 5.68
N LYS A 40 9.29 14.62 4.65
CA LYS A 40 8.17 14.69 3.72
C LYS A 40 8.58 14.10 2.38
N VAL A 41 7.58 13.76 1.59
CA VAL A 41 7.75 13.26 0.23
C VAL A 41 6.82 14.00 -0.68
N ILE A 42 7.36 14.46 -1.81
CA ILE A 42 6.56 14.92 -2.94
C ILE A 42 6.57 13.85 -4.02
N LYS A 43 5.37 13.45 -4.44
CA LYS A 43 5.19 12.58 -5.60
C LYS A 43 4.54 13.38 -6.71
N ILE A 44 5.22 13.45 -7.84
CA ILE A 44 4.78 14.13 -9.05
C ILE A 44 4.24 13.06 -10.01
N PHE A 45 3.04 13.25 -10.51
CA PHE A 45 2.30 12.29 -11.32
C PHE A 45 2.28 12.69 -12.79
N LEU A 46 2.17 11.70 -13.67
CA LEU A 46 1.99 11.93 -15.11
C LEU A 46 0.57 12.37 -15.49
N ARG A 47 -0.42 12.02 -14.67
CA ARG A 47 -1.85 12.18 -15.00
C ARG A 47 -2.60 12.75 -13.81
N LYS A 48 -3.31 13.87 -14.03
CA LYS A 48 -4.16 14.54 -13.03
C LYS A 48 -5.16 13.58 -12.38
N LYS A 49 -5.79 12.70 -13.17
CA LYS A 49 -6.72 11.69 -12.66
C LYS A 49 -6.08 10.76 -11.63
N VAL A 50 -4.85 10.29 -11.88
CA VAL A 50 -4.15 9.38 -10.97
C VAL A 50 -3.72 10.12 -9.69
N CYS A 51 -3.25 11.36 -9.82
CA CYS A 51 -2.95 12.23 -8.69
C CYS A 51 -4.20 12.45 -7.82
N ASN A 52 -5.33 12.79 -8.44
CA ASN A 52 -6.59 13.01 -7.75
C ASN A 52 -7.11 11.75 -7.05
N ASP A 53 -7.06 10.59 -7.70
CA ASP A 53 -7.49 9.32 -7.10
C ASP A 53 -6.64 8.99 -5.86
N GLU A 54 -5.31 9.08 -5.96
CA GLU A 54 -4.39 8.75 -4.86
C GLU A 54 -4.48 9.78 -3.72
N GLY A 55 -4.45 11.08 -4.05
CA GLY A 55 -4.57 12.16 -3.08
C GLY A 55 -5.92 12.17 -2.35
N SER A 56 -7.02 11.85 -3.03
CA SER A 56 -8.34 11.82 -2.38
C SER A 56 -8.48 10.65 -1.40
N ILE A 57 -7.83 9.52 -1.67
CA ILE A 57 -7.79 8.40 -0.72
C ILE A 57 -6.94 8.78 0.48
N LEU A 58 -5.74 9.32 0.27
CA LEU A 58 -4.86 9.76 1.36
C LEU A 58 -5.55 10.79 2.27
N ALA A 59 -6.21 11.78 1.68
CA ALA A 59 -6.99 12.79 2.43
C ALA A 59 -8.04 12.15 3.33
N ARG A 60 -8.77 11.12 2.84
CA ARG A 60 -9.78 10.39 3.62
C ARG A 60 -9.19 9.51 4.71
N THR A 61 -7.93 9.09 4.55
CA THR A 61 -7.23 8.26 5.53
C THR A 61 -6.38 9.07 6.49
N ASN A 62 -6.31 10.40 6.37
CA ASN A 62 -5.63 11.26 7.32
C ASN A 62 -6.15 10.98 8.74
N GLY A 63 -5.21 10.81 9.68
CA GLY A 63 -5.50 10.41 11.07
C GLY A 63 -5.41 8.91 11.34
N SER A 64 -5.39 8.06 10.30
CA SER A 64 -5.11 6.64 10.47
C SER A 64 -3.60 6.39 10.57
N LYS A 65 -3.16 5.66 11.60
CA LYS A 65 -1.73 5.31 11.81
C LYS A 65 -1.12 4.43 10.71
N TYR A 66 -1.96 3.92 9.82
CA TYR A 66 -1.62 2.97 8.76
C TYR A 66 -1.41 3.61 7.39
N PHE A 67 -1.66 4.92 7.26
CA PHE A 67 -1.49 5.65 6.01
C PHE A 67 -0.64 6.89 6.26
N PRO A 68 0.18 7.32 5.29
CA PRO A 68 0.94 8.55 5.42
C PRO A 68 -0.03 9.74 5.43
N TYR A 69 0.24 10.72 6.29
CA TYR A 69 -0.51 11.94 6.33
C TYR A 69 -0.31 12.74 5.04
N LEU A 70 -1.40 13.18 4.42
CA LEU A 70 -1.40 14.08 3.28
C LEU A 70 -1.38 15.53 3.77
N TYR A 71 -0.28 16.23 3.51
CA TYR A 71 -0.15 17.66 3.79
C TYR A 71 -0.77 18.52 2.69
N LYS A 72 -0.61 18.12 1.43
CA LYS A 72 -1.00 18.94 0.28
C LYS A 72 -1.30 18.10 -0.94
N LYS A 73 -2.28 18.56 -1.72
CA LYS A 73 -2.64 18.00 -3.02
C LYS A 73 -2.69 19.12 -4.06
N GLY A 74 -1.75 19.11 -5.00
CA GLY A 74 -1.79 19.94 -6.20
C GLY A 74 -2.50 19.26 -7.37
N SER A 75 -2.39 19.84 -8.56
CA SER A 75 -3.01 19.29 -9.78
C SER A 75 -2.34 18.00 -10.28
N LEU A 76 -1.01 17.92 -10.11
CA LEU A 76 -0.16 16.83 -10.55
C LEU A 76 0.81 16.34 -9.47
N TYR A 77 0.65 16.77 -8.23
CA TYR A 77 1.52 16.33 -7.14
C TYR A 77 0.79 16.18 -5.81
N VAL A 78 1.36 15.38 -4.92
CA VAL A 78 0.96 15.30 -3.52
C VAL A 78 2.18 15.43 -2.62
N ILE A 79 2.03 16.10 -1.49
CA ILE A 79 3.01 16.12 -0.41
C ILE A 79 2.45 15.31 0.75
N ARG A 80 3.18 14.29 1.19
CA ARG A 80 2.80 13.38 2.27
C ARG A 80 3.98 13.02 3.17
N ASP A 81 3.73 12.30 4.26
CA ASP A 81 4.80 11.73 5.09
C ASP A 81 5.75 10.84 4.29
N LEU A 82 7.04 10.90 4.61
CA LEU A 82 8.00 9.86 4.26
C LEU A 82 7.66 8.57 5.01
N VAL A 83 7.53 7.48 4.26
CA VAL A 83 7.29 6.16 4.83
C VAL A 83 8.60 5.39 4.84
N GLU A 84 9.09 5.11 6.05
CA GLU A 84 10.30 4.34 6.28
C GLU A 84 10.04 2.84 6.26
N GLY A 85 11.13 2.08 6.25
CA GLY A 85 11.11 0.63 6.34
C GLY A 85 11.22 -0.07 5.00
N LYS A 86 10.96 -1.38 5.01
CA LYS A 86 11.09 -2.26 3.85
C LYS A 86 9.72 -2.70 3.39
N ARG A 87 9.58 -2.96 2.08
CA ARG A 87 8.37 -3.60 1.55
C ARG A 87 8.11 -4.92 2.29
N LEU A 88 6.86 -5.23 2.56
CA LEU A 88 6.45 -6.39 3.36
C LEU A 88 7.07 -7.71 2.86
N ASP A 89 7.08 -7.94 1.56
CA ASP A 89 7.64 -9.16 0.96
C ASP A 89 9.15 -9.27 1.12
N LYS A 90 9.86 -8.14 1.18
CA LYS A 90 11.30 -8.09 1.43
C LYS A 90 11.62 -8.21 2.91
N TYR A 91 10.87 -7.51 3.75
CA TYR A 91 11.00 -7.61 5.20
C TYR A 91 10.86 -9.05 5.69
N ILE A 92 9.80 -9.75 5.27
CA ILE A 92 9.54 -11.14 5.69
C ILE A 92 10.66 -12.08 5.24
N LYS A 93 11.19 -11.90 4.02
CA LYS A 93 12.28 -12.75 3.52
C LYS A 93 13.57 -12.61 4.34
N GLU A 94 13.80 -11.44 4.92
CA GLU A 94 15.00 -11.14 5.68
C GLU A 94 14.84 -11.43 7.19
N ASN A 95 13.64 -11.21 7.74
CA ASN A 95 13.42 -11.22 9.20
C ASN A 95 12.41 -12.29 9.66
N GLY A 96 11.79 -13.01 8.73
CA GLY A 96 10.67 -13.92 9.00
C GLY A 96 9.32 -13.21 9.18
N LEU A 97 8.28 -14.02 9.38
CA LEU A 97 6.92 -13.56 9.66
C LEU A 97 6.59 -13.80 11.14
N SER A 98 6.74 -12.76 11.96
CA SER A 98 6.44 -12.84 13.39
C SER A 98 4.94 -12.76 13.69
N GLU A 99 4.53 -13.24 14.87
CA GLU A 99 3.13 -13.09 15.31
C GLU A 99 2.70 -11.63 15.46
N LYS A 100 3.62 -10.74 15.87
CA LYS A 100 3.37 -9.31 15.98
C LYS A 100 3.13 -8.68 14.60
N LEU A 101 3.92 -9.05 13.59
CA LEU A 101 3.70 -8.59 12.22
C LEU A 101 2.35 -9.10 11.68
N ILE A 102 2.00 -10.36 11.92
CA ILE A 102 0.68 -10.93 11.55
C ILE A 102 -0.45 -10.11 12.19
N LYS A 103 -0.36 -9.82 13.49
CA LYS A 103 -1.34 -9.00 14.20
C LYS A 103 -1.44 -7.60 13.60
N ASN A 104 -0.33 -6.93 13.32
CA ASN A 104 -0.32 -5.59 12.73
C ASN A 104 -0.95 -5.57 11.34
N ILE A 105 -0.72 -6.60 10.52
CA ILE A 105 -1.38 -6.78 9.21
C ILE A 105 -2.89 -7.01 9.38
N TYR A 106 -3.30 -7.83 10.34
CA TYR A 106 -4.71 -8.09 10.62
C TYR A 106 -5.45 -6.81 11.06
N GLU A 107 -4.85 -6.04 11.96
CA GLU A 107 -5.40 -4.75 12.41
C GLU A 107 -5.49 -3.73 11.27
N LEU A 108 -4.48 -3.68 10.40
CA LEU A 108 -4.49 -2.87 9.17
C LEU A 108 -5.69 -3.21 8.28
N LEU A 109 -5.97 -4.51 8.07
CA LEU A 109 -7.14 -4.95 7.30
C LEU A 109 -8.47 -4.62 8.03
N GLY A 110 -8.45 -4.59 9.36
CA GLY A 110 -9.56 -4.10 10.17
C GLY A 110 -9.81 -2.60 9.98
N GLU A 111 -8.74 -1.81 9.85
CA GLU A 111 -8.83 -0.37 9.60
C GLU A 111 -9.56 -0.05 8.30
N PHE A 112 -9.34 -0.84 7.25
CA PHE A 112 -10.07 -0.68 5.99
C PHE A 112 -11.59 -0.74 6.18
N LYS A 113 -12.09 -1.60 7.09
CA LYS A 113 -13.51 -1.65 7.42
C LYS A 113 -13.97 -0.38 8.12
N LYS A 114 -13.19 0.14 9.08
CA LYS A 114 -13.51 1.38 9.80
C LYS A 114 -13.56 2.58 8.85
N LEU A 115 -12.65 2.62 7.87
CA LEU A 115 -12.60 3.61 6.80
C LEU A 115 -13.65 3.39 5.69
N LYS A 116 -14.55 2.40 5.85
CA LYS A 116 -15.60 2.05 4.88
C LYS A 116 -15.08 1.74 3.48
N PHE A 117 -13.86 1.20 3.38
CA PHE A 117 -13.32 0.72 2.11
C PHE A 117 -14.17 -0.44 1.61
N LYS A 118 -14.46 -0.46 0.30
CA LYS A 118 -15.17 -1.59 -0.31
C LYS A 118 -14.24 -2.78 -0.54
N LYS A 119 -12.94 -2.51 -0.67
CA LYS A 119 -11.89 -3.49 -0.96
C LYS A 119 -11.00 -3.71 0.26
N LEU A 120 -11.17 -4.86 0.91
CA LEU A 120 -10.36 -5.31 2.05
C LEU A 120 -9.11 -6.07 1.59
N ASP A 121 -8.34 -5.43 0.72
CA ASP A 121 -7.31 -6.12 -0.06
C ASP A 121 -6.23 -5.15 -0.53
N VAL A 122 -4.98 -5.59 -0.41
CA VAL A 122 -3.76 -4.80 -0.62
C VAL A 122 -2.65 -5.74 -1.07
N ARG A 123 -1.63 -5.26 -1.79
CA ARG A 123 -0.49 -6.09 -2.21
C ARG A 123 0.67 -5.90 -1.25
N CYS A 124 1.52 -6.93 -1.08
CA CYS A 124 2.72 -6.83 -0.25
C CYS A 124 3.62 -5.64 -0.63
N LYS A 125 3.73 -5.33 -1.93
CA LYS A 125 4.54 -4.20 -2.42
C LYS A 125 4.02 -2.81 -2.03
N ASP A 126 2.74 -2.72 -1.63
CA ASP A 126 2.12 -1.46 -1.22
C ASP A 126 2.14 -1.30 0.31
N ILE A 127 2.64 -2.30 1.05
CA ILE A 127 2.82 -2.27 2.51
C ILE A 127 4.31 -2.14 2.83
N TYR A 128 4.64 -1.18 3.69
CA TYR A 128 5.98 -0.97 4.24
C TYR A 128 5.99 -1.31 5.72
N VAL A 129 7.08 -1.92 6.17
CA VAL A 129 7.30 -2.44 7.52
C VAL A 129 8.56 -1.80 8.08
N SER A 130 8.43 -1.07 9.18
CA SER A 130 9.57 -0.51 9.92
C SER A 130 10.27 -1.58 10.76
N SER A 131 11.43 -1.25 11.34
CA SER A 131 12.19 -2.14 12.22
C SER A 131 11.42 -2.59 13.47
N ASN A 132 10.44 -1.82 13.94
CA ASN A 132 9.56 -2.19 15.05
C ASN A 132 8.25 -2.85 14.60
N GLU A 133 8.18 -3.29 13.34
CA GLU A 133 7.04 -3.96 12.68
C GLU A 133 5.77 -3.12 12.55
N LYS A 134 5.85 -1.79 12.65
CA LYS A 134 4.73 -0.92 12.26
C LYS A 134 4.52 -1.03 10.75
N VAL A 135 3.27 -1.18 10.35
CA VAL A 135 2.88 -1.30 8.94
C VAL A 135 2.24 0.00 8.44
N MET A 136 2.62 0.44 7.25
CA MET A 136 2.03 1.60 6.56
C MET A 136 1.78 1.30 5.08
N ILE A 137 0.72 1.87 4.52
CA ILE A 137 0.35 1.72 3.11
C ILE A 137 0.70 2.97 2.33
N ILE A 138 1.46 2.82 1.25
CA ILE A 138 1.86 3.93 0.39
C ILE A 138 0.96 4.14 -0.83
N ASP A 139 0.24 3.10 -1.29
CA ASP A 139 -0.54 3.16 -2.53
C ASP A 139 -1.90 2.45 -2.39
N PRO A 140 -2.89 3.06 -1.71
CA PRO A 140 -4.19 2.47 -1.45
C PRO A 140 -5.15 2.52 -2.65
N LYS A 141 -4.65 2.40 -3.88
CA LYS A 141 -5.44 2.57 -5.11
C LYS A 141 -6.72 1.74 -5.15
N LYS A 142 -7.80 2.39 -5.61
CA LYS A 142 -9.10 1.77 -5.91
C LYS A 142 -9.75 1.10 -4.69
N ALA A 143 -9.48 1.60 -3.47
CA ALA A 143 -10.06 1.10 -2.23
C ALA A 143 -11.61 1.07 -2.19
N TYR A 144 -12.27 1.94 -2.98
CA TYR A 144 -13.73 2.12 -2.98
C TYR A 144 -14.44 1.62 -4.25
N SER A 145 -13.73 0.99 -5.19
CA SER A 145 -14.34 0.63 -6.49
C SER A 145 -15.14 -0.66 -6.43
N LYS A 146 -14.47 -1.80 -6.25
CA LYS A 146 -15.07 -3.14 -6.21
C LYS A 146 -15.17 -3.65 -4.77
N ARG A 147 -16.29 -4.29 -4.44
CA ARG A 147 -16.43 -4.99 -3.16
C ARG A 147 -15.56 -6.25 -3.17
N ILE A 148 -14.59 -6.31 -2.26
CA ILE A 148 -13.74 -7.46 -1.99
C ILE A 148 -13.62 -7.54 -0.48
N ASP A 149 -14.00 -8.67 0.10
CA ASP A 149 -14.17 -8.78 1.56
C ASP A 149 -13.06 -9.62 2.25
N TYR A 150 -12.01 -9.97 1.51
CA TYR A 150 -10.83 -10.69 1.99
C TYR A 150 -9.57 -10.31 1.20
N PRO A 151 -8.36 -10.46 1.78
CA PRO A 151 -7.14 -9.86 1.24
C PRO A 151 -6.44 -10.75 0.19
N ARG A 152 -7.14 -11.08 -0.89
CA ARG A 152 -6.68 -12.06 -1.89
C ARG A 152 -5.31 -11.77 -2.51
N HIS A 153 -4.97 -10.51 -2.82
CA HIS A 153 -3.67 -10.19 -3.42
C HIS A 153 -2.54 -10.19 -2.38
N LEU A 154 -2.86 -9.86 -1.12
CA LEU A 154 -1.93 -10.02 -0.02
C LEU A 154 -1.59 -11.50 0.14
N MET A 155 -2.62 -12.35 0.24
CA MET A 155 -2.47 -13.80 0.36
C MET A 155 -1.71 -14.40 -0.82
N LYS A 156 -1.99 -13.96 -2.07
CA LYS A 156 -1.20 -14.34 -3.25
C LYS A 156 0.27 -13.95 -3.12
N GLY A 157 0.56 -12.77 -2.60
CA GLY A 157 1.93 -12.31 -2.34
C GLY A 157 2.64 -13.12 -1.26
N LEU A 158 1.94 -13.44 -0.16
CA LEU A 158 2.45 -14.27 0.93
C LEU A 158 2.70 -15.72 0.48
N ASN A 159 1.80 -16.26 -0.35
CA ASN A 159 1.96 -17.59 -0.96
C ASN A 159 3.22 -17.65 -1.82
N LYS A 160 3.45 -16.62 -2.64
CA LYS A 160 4.63 -16.53 -3.51
C LYS A 160 5.96 -16.52 -2.74
N ILE A 161 5.94 -16.10 -1.47
CA ILE A 161 7.14 -16.10 -0.62
C ILE A 161 7.14 -17.23 0.41
N GLY A 162 6.19 -18.17 0.33
CA GLY A 162 6.18 -19.41 1.12
C GLY A 162 5.64 -19.29 2.55
N VAL A 163 4.98 -18.18 2.92
CA VAL A 163 4.55 -17.93 4.32
C VAL A 163 3.03 -17.86 4.51
N LEU A 164 2.24 -18.27 3.51
CA LEU A 164 0.78 -18.16 3.57
C LEU A 164 0.18 -19.01 4.68
N GLU A 165 0.68 -20.24 4.86
CA GLU A 165 0.17 -21.15 5.89
C GLU A 165 0.41 -20.59 7.30
N ASP A 166 1.62 -20.08 7.57
CA ASP A 166 1.96 -19.45 8.84
C ASP A 166 1.12 -18.21 9.11
N PHE A 167 0.90 -17.40 8.07
CA PHE A 167 -0.02 -16.26 8.15
C PHE A 167 -1.43 -16.71 8.56
N ILE A 168 -2.01 -17.70 7.89
CA ILE A 168 -3.36 -18.18 8.20
C ILE A 168 -3.46 -18.81 9.58
N LYS A 169 -2.47 -19.62 9.99
CA LYS A 169 -2.37 -20.15 11.36
C LYS A 169 -2.32 -19.02 12.39
N GLY A 170 -1.51 -17.99 12.14
CA GLY A 170 -1.42 -16.81 13.01
C GLY A 170 -2.73 -16.01 13.07
N ILE A 171 -3.42 -15.82 11.94
CA ILE A 171 -4.79 -15.24 11.95
C ILE A 171 -5.73 -16.13 12.77
N GLY A 172 -5.61 -17.46 12.68
CA GLY A 172 -6.44 -18.40 13.44
C GLY A 172 -6.35 -18.24 14.96
N LYS A 173 -5.18 -17.84 15.47
CA LYS A 173 -4.98 -17.50 16.90
C LYS A 173 -5.70 -16.20 17.31
N ILE A 174 -5.95 -15.29 16.37
CA ILE A 174 -6.60 -13.98 16.62
C ILE A 174 -8.12 -14.07 16.37
N ASP A 175 -8.52 -14.69 15.25
CA ASP A 175 -9.89 -14.80 14.75
C ASP A 175 -9.99 -16.05 13.86
N SER A 176 -10.31 -17.18 14.50
CA SER A 176 -10.44 -18.49 13.86
C SER A 176 -11.47 -18.51 12.73
N LYS A 177 -12.60 -17.78 12.91
CA LYS A 177 -13.66 -17.70 11.89
C LYS A 177 -13.16 -17.00 10.63
N LYS A 178 -12.41 -15.90 10.76
CA LYS A 178 -11.81 -15.23 9.60
C LYS A 178 -10.73 -16.06 8.95
N ALA A 179 -9.89 -16.75 9.71
CA ALA A 179 -8.86 -17.62 9.15
C ALA A 179 -9.47 -18.66 8.21
N VAL A 180 -10.47 -19.42 8.69
CA VAL A 180 -11.19 -20.43 7.90
C VAL A 180 -11.87 -19.79 6.68
N ALA A 181 -12.58 -18.67 6.87
CA ALA A 181 -13.29 -18.03 5.77
C ALA A 181 -12.35 -17.48 4.68
N TRP A 182 -11.21 -16.90 5.06
CA TRP A 182 -10.23 -16.36 4.13
C TRP A 182 -9.51 -17.47 3.38
N GLU A 183 -9.15 -18.56 4.07
CA GLU A 183 -8.51 -19.73 3.46
C GLU A 183 -9.41 -20.35 2.39
N LEU A 184 -10.69 -20.62 2.70
CA LEU A 184 -11.65 -21.17 1.74
C LEU A 184 -11.84 -20.26 0.52
N LYS A 185 -11.98 -18.95 0.74
CA LYS A 185 -12.12 -17.97 -0.36
C LYS A 185 -10.86 -17.88 -1.22
N PHE A 186 -9.69 -18.04 -0.62
CA PHE A 186 -8.43 -18.00 -1.35
C PHE A 186 -8.23 -19.26 -2.20
N LYS A 187 -8.55 -20.46 -1.69
CA LYS A 187 -8.54 -21.71 -2.47
C LYS A 187 -9.40 -21.59 -3.73
N ARG A 188 -10.66 -21.15 -3.57
CA ARG A 188 -11.58 -20.89 -4.70
C ARG A 188 -11.04 -19.87 -5.70
N TYR A 189 -10.35 -18.84 -5.22
CA TYR A 189 -9.74 -17.84 -6.10
C TYR A 189 -8.58 -18.42 -6.92
N CYS A 190 -7.74 -19.25 -6.31
CA CYS A 190 -6.67 -19.96 -7.01
C CYS A 190 -7.22 -20.92 -8.07
N GLU A 191 -8.26 -21.68 -7.75
CA GLU A 191 -8.95 -22.57 -8.71
C GLU A 191 -9.51 -21.78 -9.91
N SER A 192 -10.20 -20.66 -9.65
CA SER A 192 -10.76 -19.83 -10.72
C SER A 192 -9.69 -19.21 -11.62
N GLU A 193 -8.54 -18.81 -11.07
CA GLU A 193 -7.44 -18.30 -11.89
C GLU A 193 -6.83 -19.43 -12.72
N TYR A 194 -6.63 -20.62 -12.14
CA TYR A 194 -6.10 -21.77 -12.87
C TYR A 194 -6.98 -22.15 -14.07
N LEU A 195 -8.30 -22.21 -13.88
CA LEU A 195 -9.25 -22.47 -14.96
C LEU A 195 -9.17 -21.41 -16.07
N SER A 196 -9.02 -20.13 -15.71
CA SER A 196 -8.85 -19.06 -16.71
C SER A 196 -7.53 -19.07 -17.48
N PHE A 197 -6.55 -19.90 -17.07
CA PHE A 197 -5.31 -20.12 -17.83
C PHE A 197 -5.41 -21.30 -18.81
N LEU A 198 -6.46 -22.13 -18.68
CA LEU A 198 -6.70 -23.28 -19.56
C LEU A 198 -7.67 -22.97 -20.71
N GLU A 199 -8.39 -21.85 -20.62
CA GLU A 199 -9.22 -21.24 -21.69
C GLU A 199 -8.41 -20.26 -22.54
#